data_AF-A0A356ANM9-F1
#
_entry.id   AF-A0A356ANM9-F1
#
_cell.length_a   1.000
_cell.length_b   1.000
_cell.length_c   1.000
_cell.angle_alpha   90.00
_cell.angle_beta   90.00
_cell.angle_gamma   90.00
#
_symmetry.space_group_name_H-M   'P 1'
#
loop_
_entity.id
_entity.type
_entity.pdbx_description
1 polymer ?
#
loop_
_entity_poly.entity_id
_entity_poly.type
_entity_poly.pdbx_seq_one_letter_code
_entity_poly.pdbx_strand_id
1 'polypeptide(L)'
;LRRMLTMEQYRTSEAGRFFRELIIDKGLDYLSGVFTNLINDGVYVDADPMVMALQFYSPLYLLLSKYDNQPEKQEEALSFLEKHIIMFNKVYLRGDKQ
;
A
#
# COMPACT_ATOMS: atom_id res chain seq x y z
N LEU A 1 16.25 32.97 3.18
CA LEU A 1 14.91 32.31 3.12
C LEU A 1 14.66 31.60 1.79
N ARG A 2 14.71 32.26 0.62
CA ARG A 2 14.52 31.58 -0.68
C ARG A 2 15.56 30.48 -0.97
N ARG A 3 16.85 30.70 -0.63
CA ARG A 3 17.93 29.69 -0.77
C ARG A 3 17.93 28.60 0.33
N MET A 4 17.21 28.81 1.43
CA MET A 4 17.06 27.81 2.50
C MET A 4 15.96 26.80 2.13
N LEU A 5 14.91 27.28 1.46
CA LEU A 5 13.85 26.47 0.88
C LEU A 5 14.29 25.67 -0.35
N THR A 6 15.34 26.07 -1.05
CA THR A 6 15.90 25.31 -2.20
C THR A 6 16.79 24.15 -1.77
N MET A 7 17.40 24.20 -0.58
CA MET A 7 18.13 23.04 -0.04
C MET A 7 17.18 21.99 0.53
N GLU A 8 16.03 22.41 1.05
CA GLU A 8 14.90 21.55 1.41
C GLU A 8 14.29 20.80 0.21
N GLN A 9 14.53 21.23 -1.02
CA GLN A 9 14.08 20.50 -2.23
C GLN A 9 14.86 19.19 -2.46
N TYR A 10 15.92 18.93 -1.68
CA TYR A 10 16.55 17.62 -1.56
C TYR A 10 15.92 16.73 -0.48
N ARG A 11 14.84 17.16 0.20
CA ARG A 11 14.00 16.30 1.06
C ARG A 11 13.14 15.37 0.23
N THR A 12 13.80 14.39 -0.38
CA THR A 12 13.52 13.01 0.01
C THR A 12 13.69 12.94 1.53
N SER A 13 12.68 13.38 2.29
CA SER A 13 12.87 13.61 3.72
C SER A 13 13.34 12.30 4.36
N GLU A 14 14.31 12.38 5.25
CA GLU A 14 14.72 11.26 6.08
C GLU A 14 13.51 10.59 6.73
N ALA A 15 12.48 11.38 7.08
CA ALA A 15 11.15 10.92 7.49
C ALA A 15 10.38 10.11 6.43
N GLY A 16 10.45 10.46 5.14
CA GLY A 16 9.87 9.68 4.05
C GLY A 16 10.65 8.39 3.76
N ARG A 17 11.99 8.38 3.93
CA ARG A 17 12.81 7.15 3.86
C ARG A 17 12.54 6.25 5.05
N PHE A 18 12.47 6.81 6.24
CA PHE A 18 12.10 6.13 7.47
C PHE A 18 10.66 5.61 7.43
N PHE A 19 9.71 6.35 6.83
CA PHE A 19 8.36 5.88 6.56
C PHE A 19 8.36 4.74 5.52
N ARG A 20 9.17 4.84 4.46
CA ARG A 20 9.38 3.74 3.50
C ARG A 20 9.95 2.48 4.17
N GLU A 21 10.95 2.61 5.04
CA GLU A 21 11.54 1.49 5.81
C GLU A 21 10.54 0.92 6.81
N LEU A 22 9.86 1.77 7.58
CA LEU A 22 8.88 1.36 8.59
C LEU A 22 7.70 0.62 7.97
N ILE A 23 7.23 1.05 6.78
CA ILE A 23 6.11 0.39 6.12
C ILE A 23 6.57 -0.88 5.37
N ILE A 24 7.78 -0.94 4.81
CA ILE A 24 8.25 -2.17 4.16
C ILE A 24 8.55 -3.27 5.19
N ASP A 25 9.27 -2.98 6.27
CA ASP A 25 9.67 -4.02 7.22
C ASP A 25 8.56 -4.41 8.21
N LYS A 26 7.74 -3.45 8.70
CA LYS A 26 6.64 -3.77 9.63
C LYS A 26 5.26 -3.83 8.98
N GLY A 27 5.09 -3.17 7.84
CA GLY A 27 3.79 -3.12 7.17
C GLY A 27 3.42 -4.44 6.49
N LEU A 28 4.40 -5.17 5.96
CA LEU A 28 4.15 -6.51 5.41
C LEU A 28 3.75 -7.50 6.50
N ASP A 29 4.45 -7.51 7.63
CA ASP A 29 4.09 -8.35 8.78
C ASP A 29 2.70 -8.00 9.33
N TYR A 30 2.40 -6.70 9.46
CA TYR A 30 1.07 -6.25 9.88
C TYR A 30 -0.03 -6.69 8.91
N LEU A 31 0.15 -6.46 7.61
CA LEU A 31 -0.83 -6.86 6.58
C LEU A 31 -0.98 -8.37 6.51
N SER A 32 0.11 -9.12 6.66
CA SER A 32 0.08 -10.58 6.77
C SER A 32 -0.76 -11.02 7.97
N GLY A 33 -0.62 -10.36 9.13
CA GLY A 33 -1.47 -10.58 10.30
C GLY A 33 -2.95 -10.26 10.05
N VAL A 34 -3.25 -9.15 9.36
CA VAL A 34 -4.62 -8.80 8.97
C VAL A 34 -5.21 -9.86 8.05
N PHE A 35 -4.48 -10.29 7.02
CA PHE A 35 -4.96 -11.33 6.10
C PHE A 35 -5.11 -12.69 6.79
N THR A 36 -4.21 -13.03 7.71
CA THR A 36 -4.35 -14.22 8.56
C THR A 36 -5.68 -14.20 9.32
N ASN A 37 -6.02 -13.08 9.95
CA ASN A 37 -7.28 -12.95 10.69
C ASN A 37 -8.50 -13.04 9.76
N LEU A 38 -8.47 -12.38 8.59
CA LEU A 38 -9.56 -12.45 7.62
C LEU A 38 -9.77 -13.87 7.05
N ILE A 39 -8.70 -14.65 6.93
CA ILE A 39 -8.78 -16.07 6.54
C ILE A 39 -9.39 -16.91 7.67
N ASN A 40 -8.94 -16.69 8.92
CA ASN A 40 -9.45 -17.40 10.10
C ASN A 40 -10.94 -17.13 10.35
N ASP A 41 -11.38 -15.89 10.13
CA ASP A 41 -12.79 -15.48 10.20
C ASP A 41 -13.60 -15.97 8.99
N GLY A 42 -12.93 -16.56 8.01
CA GLY A 42 -13.52 -17.13 6.81
C GLY A 42 -14.03 -16.12 5.80
N VAL A 43 -13.65 -14.85 5.93
CA VAL A 43 -13.95 -13.76 4.99
C VAL A 43 -13.14 -13.94 3.70
N TYR A 44 -11.86 -14.28 3.83
CA TYR A 44 -10.97 -14.54 2.68
C TYR A 44 -10.74 -16.04 2.46
N VAL A 45 -10.38 -16.39 1.22
CA VAL A 45 -9.98 -17.75 0.83
C VAL A 45 -8.69 -18.16 1.53
N ASP A 46 -8.47 -19.47 1.69
CA ASP A 46 -7.24 -19.98 2.29
C ASP A 46 -6.07 -19.80 1.31
N ALA A 47 -5.17 -18.86 1.63
CA ALA A 47 -4.02 -18.46 0.82
C ALA A 47 -2.88 -17.98 1.72
N ASP A 48 -1.66 -17.90 1.19
CA ASP A 48 -0.49 -17.45 1.95
C ASP A 48 -0.63 -15.95 2.33
N PRO A 49 -0.74 -15.61 3.63
CA PRO A 49 -1.00 -14.24 4.06
C PRO A 49 0.15 -13.27 3.75
N MET A 50 1.40 -13.75 3.72
CA MET A 50 2.57 -12.93 3.39
C MET A 50 2.61 -12.61 1.89
N VAL A 51 2.26 -13.58 1.05
CA VAL A 51 2.11 -13.35 -0.39
C VAL A 51 0.97 -12.36 -0.66
N MET A 52 -0.14 -12.47 0.07
CA MET A 52 -1.25 -11.51 0.00
C MET A 52 -0.81 -10.10 0.40
N ALA A 53 -0.02 -9.96 1.48
CA ALA A 53 0.60 -8.70 1.89
C ALA A 53 1.44 -8.08 0.79
N LEU A 54 2.32 -8.87 0.16
CA LEU A 54 3.16 -8.41 -0.95
C LEU A 54 2.32 -7.95 -2.15
N GLN A 55 1.32 -8.72 -2.56
CA GLN A 55 0.47 -8.38 -3.71
C GLN A 55 -0.39 -7.14 -3.44
N PHE A 56 -0.90 -6.98 -2.22
CA PHE A 56 -1.65 -5.80 -1.83
C PHE A 56 -0.74 -4.56 -1.81
N TYR A 57 0.45 -4.69 -1.22
CA TYR A 57 1.32 -3.56 -0.92
C TYR A 57 2.19 -3.09 -2.10
N SER A 58 2.58 -3.99 -3.00
CA SER A 58 3.48 -3.63 -4.12
C SER A 58 2.94 -2.51 -5.03
N PRO A 59 1.64 -2.51 -5.42
CA PRO A 59 1.09 -1.44 -6.23
C PRO A 59 1.02 -0.09 -5.50
N LEU A 60 0.80 -0.09 -4.18
CA LEU A 60 0.83 1.13 -3.36
C LEU A 60 2.19 1.82 -3.45
N TYR A 61 3.28 1.06 -3.33
CA TYR A 61 4.63 1.61 -3.48
C TYR A 61 4.87 2.24 -4.85
N LEU A 62 4.39 1.58 -5.92
CA LEU A 62 4.48 2.10 -7.28
C LEU A 62 3.67 3.39 -7.44
N LEU A 63 2.45 3.46 -6.92
CA LEU A 63 1.61 4.66 -6.97
C LEU A 63 2.26 5.81 -6.20
N LEU A 64 2.73 5.58 -4.96
CA LEU A 64 3.42 6.59 -4.17
C LEU A 64 4.65 7.15 -4.89
N SER A 65 5.44 6.28 -5.53
CA SER A 65 6.63 6.68 -6.28
C SER A 65 6.27 7.45 -7.57
N LYS A 66 5.22 7.01 -8.28
CA LYS A 66 4.79 7.60 -9.56
C LYS A 66 4.19 9.00 -9.39
N TYR A 67 3.45 9.22 -8.31
CA TYR A 67 2.71 10.47 -8.06
C TYR A 67 3.42 11.39 -7.05
N ASP A 68 4.64 11.04 -6.62
CA ASP A 68 5.44 11.92 -5.76
C ASP A 68 5.63 13.29 -6.42
N ASN A 69 5.40 14.36 -5.63
CA ASN A 69 5.46 15.76 -6.06
C ASN A 69 4.52 16.16 -7.24
N GLN A 70 3.45 15.39 -7.50
CA GLN A 70 2.44 15.68 -8.53
C GLN A 70 1.03 15.80 -7.91
N PRO A 71 0.75 16.85 -7.10
CA PRO A 71 -0.53 17.00 -6.40
C PRO A 71 -1.73 17.06 -7.34
N GLU A 72 -1.54 17.57 -8.57
CA GLU A 72 -2.58 17.64 -9.60
C GLU A 72 -3.07 16.26 -10.10
N LYS A 73 -2.33 15.20 -9.79
CA LYS A 73 -2.68 13.81 -10.15
C LYS A 73 -3.14 12.97 -8.97
N GLN A 74 -3.38 13.58 -7.81
CA GLN A 74 -3.81 12.87 -6.60
C GLN A 74 -5.12 12.10 -6.81
N GLU A 75 -6.09 12.68 -7.51
CA GLU A 75 -7.37 12.02 -7.80
C GLU A 75 -7.19 10.77 -8.67
N GLU A 76 -6.28 10.82 -9.65
CA GLU A 76 -5.92 9.68 -10.49
C GLU A 76 -5.28 8.56 -9.65
N ALA A 77 -4.36 8.91 -8.75
CA ALA A 77 -3.71 7.97 -7.84
C ALA A 77 -4.72 7.26 -6.92
N LEU A 78 -5.66 8.02 -6.36
CA LEU A 78 -6.75 7.49 -5.53
C LEU A 78 -7.66 6.55 -6.34
N SER A 79 -8.00 6.91 -7.58
CA SER A 79 -8.78 6.04 -8.46
C SER A 79 -8.09 4.71 -8.74
N PHE A 80 -6.77 4.71 -8.93
CA PHE A 80 -6.01 3.46 -9.10
C PHE A 80 -5.98 2.62 -7.83
N LEU A 81 -5.80 3.25 -6.67
CA LEU A 81 -5.81 2.56 -5.38
C LEU A 81 -7.17 1.89 -5.12
N GLU A 82 -8.27 2.60 -5.37
CA GLU A 82 -9.62 2.06 -5.22
C GLU A 82 -9.84 0.83 -6.12
N LYS A 83 -9.48 0.94 -7.41
CA LYS A 83 -9.58 -0.17 -8.36
C LYS A 83 -8.73 -1.37 -7.95
N HIS A 84 -7.54 -1.12 -7.41
CA HIS A 84 -6.67 -2.16 -6.88
C HIS A 84 -7.32 -2.89 -5.70
N ILE A 85 -7.87 -2.16 -4.71
CA ILE A 85 -8.58 -2.76 -3.57
C ILE A 85 -9.78 -3.59 -4.03
N ILE A 86 -10.58 -3.08 -4.97
CA ILE A 86 -11.73 -3.80 -5.54
C ILE A 86 -11.27 -5.09 -6.21
N MET A 87 -10.21 -5.03 -7.03
CA MET A 87 -9.70 -6.21 -7.72
C MET A 87 -9.11 -7.24 -6.75
N PHE A 88 -8.35 -6.77 -5.75
CA PHE A 88 -7.79 -7.62 -4.71
C PHE A 88 -8.90 -8.38 -3.96
N ASN A 89 -9.97 -7.68 -3.58
CA ASN A 89 -11.13 -8.31 -2.96
C ASN A 89 -11.81 -9.33 -3.87
N LYS A 90 -11.94 -9.07 -5.17
CA LYS A 90 -12.51 -10.07 -6.12
C LYS A 90 -11.69 -11.36 -6.20
N VAL A 91 -10.38 -11.28 -5.99
CA VAL A 91 -9.48 -12.44 -6.00
C VAL A 91 -9.58 -13.22 -4.69
N TYR A 92 -9.64 -12.52 -3.55
CA TYR A 92 -9.44 -13.13 -2.24
C TYR A 92 -10.69 -13.27 -1.38
N LEU A 93 -11.76 -12.52 -1.64
CA LEU A 93 -13.03 -12.74 -0.93
C LEU A 93 -13.50 -14.16 -1.20
N ARG A 94 -13.81 -14.87 -0.11
CA ARG A 94 -14.49 -16.15 -0.21
C ARG A 94 -15.88 -15.84 -0.76
N GLY A 95 -16.16 -16.28 -1.99
CA GLY A 95 -17.50 -16.21 -2.55
C GLY A 95 -18.49 -16.88 -1.60
N ASP A 96 -19.69 -16.32 -1.45
CA ASP A 96 -20.72 -16.83 -0.54
C ASP A 96 -20.80 -18.35 -0.66
N LYS A 97 -20.59 -19.02 0.48
CA LYS A 97 -20.73 -20.46 0.59
C LYS A 97 -22.12 -20.84 0.05
N GLN A 98 -22.15 -21.75 -0.93
CA GLN A 98 -23.31 -22.58 -1.20
C GLN A 98 -23.71 -23.34 0.06
#